data_AF-A0A077FL64-F1
#
_entry.id   AF-A0A077FL64-F1
#
_cell.length_a   1.000
_cell.length_b   1.000
_cell.length_c   1.000
_cell.angle_alpha   90.00
_cell.angle_beta   90.00
_cell.angle_gamma   90.00
#
_symmetry.space_group_name_H-M   'P 1'
#
loop_
_entity.id
_entity.type
_entity.pdbx_description
1 polymer ?
#
loop_
_entity_poly.entity_id
_entity_poly.type
_entity_poly.pdbx_seq_one_letter_code
_entity_poly.pdbx_strand_id
1 'polypeptide(L)' 'MFKGKRSITGGRKIVRSALYMATLAAIRFNQTIREFYLRLKANGKSSTLPITACMRKFLVIINAQTYRQLKGLITF' A
#
# COMPACT_ATOMS: atom_id res chain seq x y z
N MET A 1 14.18 24.30 -12.24
CA MET A 1 13.13 23.27 -12.07
C MET A 1 13.11 22.79 -10.62
N PHE A 2 12.18 23.27 -9.78
CA PHE A 2 12.05 22.78 -8.41
C PHE A 2 11.41 21.38 -8.42
N LYS A 3 12.20 20.34 -8.17
CA LYS A 3 11.67 19.00 -7.82
C LYS A 3 11.16 19.04 -6.38
N GLY A 4 10.05 19.75 -6.16
CA GLY A 4 9.39 19.86 -4.86
C GLY A 4 8.90 18.50 -4.35
N LYS A 5 8.93 18.31 -3.03
CA LYS A 5 8.45 17.10 -2.33
C LYS A 5 6.93 17.02 -2.52
N ARG A 6 6.43 16.00 -3.24
CA ARG A 6 4.97 15.81 -3.42
C ARG A 6 4.34 15.42 -2.08
N SER A 7 3.58 16.33 -1.50
CA SER A 7 2.71 16.07 -0.36
C SER A 7 1.33 15.63 -0.85
N ILE A 8 0.73 14.71 -0.12
CA ILE A 8 -0.68 14.32 -0.31
C ILE A 8 -1.50 15.02 0.78
N THR A 9 -2.14 16.13 0.43
CA THR A 9 -3.02 16.89 1.33
C THR A 9 -4.45 16.85 0.75
N GLY A 10 -5.44 16.45 1.55
CA GLY A 10 -6.84 16.28 1.11
C GLY A 10 -7.28 14.84 0.75
N GLY A 11 -8.58 14.64 0.48
CA GLY A 11 -9.19 13.36 0.05
C GLY A 11 -9.89 12.52 1.15
N ARG A 12 -10.11 11.22 0.88
CA ARG A 12 -10.75 10.25 1.82
C ARG A 12 -9.83 9.85 2.99
N LYS A 13 -9.75 10.70 4.02
CA LYS A 13 -8.92 10.46 5.22
C LYS A 13 -9.25 9.12 5.90
N ILE A 14 -10.53 8.77 6.00
CA ILE A 14 -10.99 7.51 6.62
C ILE A 14 -10.39 6.30 5.90
N VAL A 15 -10.46 6.28 4.57
CA VAL A 15 -9.91 5.21 3.74
C VAL A 15 -8.39 5.10 3.93
N ARG A 16 -7.69 6.23 4.01
CA ARG A 16 -6.25 6.25 4.26
C ARG A 16 -5.89 5.69 5.63
N SER A 17 -6.63 6.03 6.68
CA SER A 17 -6.41 5.50 8.03
C SER A 17 -6.66 3.99 8.08
N ALA A 18 -7.73 3.51 7.45
CA ALA A 18 -8.01 2.08 7.35
C ALA A 18 -6.90 1.34 6.60
N LEU A 19 -6.46 1.86 5.45
CA LEU A 19 -5.33 1.32 4.68
C LEU A 19 -4.03 1.37 5.46
N TYR A 20 -3.78 2.41 6.25
CA TYR A 20 -2.61 2.51 7.11
C TYR A 20 -2.59 1.36 8.12
N MET A 21 -3.68 1.15 8.85
CA MET A 21 -3.79 0.07 9.84
C MET A 21 -3.69 -1.31 9.20
N ALA A 22 -4.36 -1.52 8.05
CA ALA A 22 -4.29 -2.77 7.32
C ALA A 22 -2.88 -3.05 6.79
N THR A 23 -2.16 -2.02 6.32
CA THR A 23 -0.77 -2.14 5.85
C THR A 23 0.17 -2.49 6.99
N LEU A 24 -0.03 -1.95 8.20
CA LEU A 24 0.77 -2.33 9.38
C LEU A 24 0.58 -3.81 9.73
N ALA A 25 -0.65 -4.31 9.70
CA ALA A 25 -0.91 -5.74 9.87
C ALA A 25 -0.24 -6.55 8.74
N ALA A 26 -0.37 -6.11 7.50
CA ALA A 26 0.22 -6.78 6.34
C ALA A 26 1.76 -6.83 6.40
N ILE A 27 2.43 -5.80 6.92
CA ILE A 27 3.89 -5.81 7.13
C ILE A 27 4.29 -6.87 8.17
N ARG A 28 3.44 -7.17 9.15
CA ARG A 28 3.72 -8.17 10.20
C ARG A 28 3.46 -9.59 9.71
N PHE A 29 2.33 -9.82 9.05
CA PHE A 29 1.86 -11.15 8.67
C PHE A 29 2.27 -11.58 7.26
N ASN A 30 2.56 -10.65 6.35
CA ASN A 30 2.89 -10.96 4.96
C ASN A 30 4.36 -10.63 4.63
N GLN A 31 5.15 -11.68 4.41
CA GLN A 31 6.59 -11.56 4.11
C GLN A 31 6.87 -10.74 2.84
N THR A 32 6.02 -10.82 1.81
CA THR A 32 6.21 -10.08 0.55
C THR A 32 6.14 -8.56 0.76
N ILE A 33 5.21 -8.11 1.62
CA ILE A 33 5.03 -6.68 1.92
C ILE A 33 6.10 -6.22 2.90
N ARG A 34 6.48 -7.07 3.86
CA ARG A 34 7.58 -6.82 4.78
C ARG A 34 8.91 -6.59 4.04
N GLU A 35 9.26 -7.44 3.11
CA GLU A 35 10.48 -7.30 2.29
C GLU A 35 10.45 -6.02 1.45
N PHE A 36 9.30 -5.68 0.87
CA PHE A 36 9.13 -4.43 0.14
C PHE A 36 9.32 -3.20 1.05
N TYR A 37 8.76 -3.24 2.27
CA TYR A 37 8.94 -2.21 3.28
C TYR A 37 10.41 -2.09 3.71
N LEU A 38 11.08 -3.21 4.00
CA LEU A 38 12.49 -3.23 4.40
C LEU A 38 13.40 -2.69 3.29
N ARG A 39 13.17 -3.07 2.02
CA ARG A 39 13.90 -2.50 0.87
C ARG A 39 13.71 -1.00 0.74
N LEU A 40 12.50 -0.48 1.00
CA LEU A 40 12.27 0.96 0.97
C LEU A 40 12.92 1.69 2.15
N LYS A 41 12.95 1.06 3.32
CA LYS A 41 13.62 1.58 4.52
C LYS A 41 15.15 1.61 4.34
N ALA A 42 15.72 0.56 3.75
CA ALA A 42 17.15 0.47 3.44
C ALA A 42 17.60 1.55 2.43
N ASN A 43 16.72 1.99 1.53
CA ASN A 43 16.98 3.08 0.58
C ASN A 43 16.92 4.49 1.21
N GLY A 44 16.94 4.63 2.54
CA GLY A 44 17.07 5.92 3.24
C GLY A 44 15.89 6.88 3.09
N LYS A 45 14.72 6.41 2.63
CA LYS A 45 13.53 7.27 2.47
C LYS A 45 12.90 7.58 3.83
N SER A 46 12.53 8.84 4.06
CA SER A 46 11.89 9.31 5.30
C SER A 46 10.73 8.40 5.70
N SER A 47 10.65 8.00 6.97
CA SER A 47 9.83 6.90 7.51
C SER A 47 8.35 6.85 7.10
N THR A 48 7.75 7.97 6.68
CA THR A 48 6.36 8.04 6.22
C THR A 48 6.15 7.58 4.77
N LEU A 49 7.14 7.80 3.90
CA LEU A 49 7.09 7.43 2.47
C LEU A 49 7.06 5.91 2.24
N PRO A 50 7.83 5.08 2.97
CA PRO A 50 7.76 3.62 2.88
C PRO A 50 6.36 3.07 3.12
N ILE A 51 5.67 3.55 4.15
CA ILE A 51 4.32 3.06 4.49
C ILE A 51 3.32 3.47 3.40
N THR A 52 3.36 4.71 2.91
CA THR A 52 2.49 5.17 1.82
C THR A 52 2.70 4.37 0.53
N ALA A 53 3.95 4.01 0.20
CA ALA A 53 4.25 3.14 -0.93
C ALA A 53 3.72 1.71 -0.72
N CYS A 54 3.85 1.18 0.51
CA CYS A 54 3.30 -0.14 0.86
C CYS A 54 1.77 -0.17 0.77
N MET A 55 1.07 0.89 1.23
CA MET A 55 -0.39 1.00 1.10
C MET A 55 -0.84 0.89 -0.36
N ARG A 56 -0.15 1.58 -1.27
CA ARG A 56 -0.50 1.54 -2.70
C ARG A 56 -0.30 0.15 -3.28
N LYS A 57 0.82 -0.52 -2.93
CA LYS A 57 1.07 -1.89 -3.40
C LYS A 57 0.08 -2.90 -2.81
N PHE A 58 -0.26 -2.74 -1.55
CA PHE A 58 -1.25 -3.56 -0.86
C PHE A 58 -2.66 -3.42 -1.46
N LEU A 59 -3.09 -2.19 -1.76
CA LEU A 59 -4.37 -1.93 -2.41
C LEU A 59 -4.48 -2.62 -3.78
N VAL A 60 -3.40 -2.58 -4.57
CA VAL A 60 -3.37 -3.25 -5.88
C VAL A 60 -3.47 -4.77 -5.74
N ILE A 61 -2.80 -5.36 -4.75
CA ILE A 61 -2.87 -6.80 -4.48
C ILE A 61 -4.30 -7.21 -4.10
N ILE A 62 -4.92 -6.49 -3.15
CA ILE A 62 -6.31 -6.78 -2.75
C ILE A 62 -7.25 -6.61 -3.95
N ASN A 63 -7.13 -5.51 -4.69
CA ASN A 63 -8.00 -5.28 -5.85
C ASN A 63 -7.85 -6.37 -6.92
N ALA A 64 -6.63 -6.86 -7.15
CA ALA A 64 -6.38 -7.98 -8.07
C ALA A 64 -6.99 -9.29 -7.56
N GLN A 65 -6.93 -9.56 -6.25
CA GLN A 65 -7.56 -10.74 -5.63
C GLN A 65 -9.09 -10.66 -5.71
N THR A 66 -9.68 -9.52 -5.36
CA THR A 66 -11.13 -9.30 -5.44
C THR A 66 -11.62 -9.42 -6.88
N TYR A 67 -10.94 -8.80 -7.84
CA TYR A 67 -11.29 -8.92 -9.26
C TYR A 67 -11.21 -10.38 -9.75
N ARG A 68 -10.18 -11.12 -9.33
CA ARG A 68 -10.05 -12.55 -9.66
C ARG A 68 -11.21 -13.37 -9.09
N GLN A 69 -11.63 -13.10 -7.85
CA GLN A 69 -12.79 -13.79 -7.27
C GLN A 69 -14.10 -13.47 -7.97
N LEU A 70 -14.33 -12.19 -8.29
CA LEU A 70 -15.53 -11.76 -9.01
C LEU A 70 -15.60 -12.36 -10.42
N LYS A 71 -14.49 -12.41 -11.16
CA LYS A 71 -14.46 -13.05 -12.47
C LYS A 71 -14.67 -14.57 -12.42
N GLY A 72 -14.17 -15.23 -11.37
CA GLY A 72 -14.42 -16.66 -11.15
C GLY A 72 -15.89 -16.99 -10.92
N LEU A 73 -16.68 -16.05 -10.37
CA LEU A 73 -18.11 -16.24 -10.11
C LEU A 73 -19.01 -16.02 -11.34
N ILE A 74 -18.55 -15.26 -12.34
CA ILE A 74 -19.35 -14.88 -13.53
C ILE A 74 -19.05 -15.81 -14.73
N THR A 75 -18.16 -16.80 -14.56
CA THR A 75 -17.76 -17.75 -15.62
C THR A 75 -18.36 -19.15 -15.39
N PHE A 76 -19.65 -19.21 -15.03
CA PHE A 76 -20.43 -20.46 -15.02
C PHE A 76 -21.55 -20.37 -16.05
#